data_AF-T0YFJ8-F1
#
_entry.id   AF-T0YFJ8-F1
#
_cell.length_a   1.000
_cell.length_b   1.000
_cell.length_c   1.000
_cell.angle_alpha   90.00
_cell.angle_beta   90.00
_cell.angle_gamma   90.00
#
_symmetry.space_group_name_H-M   'P 1'
#
loop_
_entity.id
_entity.type
_entity.pdbx_description
1 polymer ?
#
loop_
_entity_poly.entity_id
_entity_poly.type
_entity_poly.pdbx_seq_one_letter_code
_entity_poly.pdbx_strand_id
1 'polypeptide(L)'
;GEVLELDLESVLIAKFPGDEIKAVKNGVRGADLIQVVRNNALQPCGTIVWEAKNAKNWSSAWIAKLKDDQRAARAGLAVLVSTTLPAAIRGFGCLDGVWVSDLASYPALAIALREQLIEVVRARVVSTGVNAKMELLYGYLSGHEFRNRIEAIVEAFTAMQAQIARERRAMEKQSGRASEAG
;
A
#
# COMPACT_ATOMS: atom_id res chain seq x y z
N GLY A 1 -2.32 12.08 24.36
CA GLY A 1 -2.12 10.75 24.94
C GLY A 1 -1.53 9.90 23.85
N GLU A 2 -0.30 9.44 24.11
CA GLU A 2 0.59 8.60 23.30
C GLU A 2 0.49 8.70 21.78
N VAL A 3 1.47 9.40 21.22
CA VAL A 3 1.82 9.40 19.81
C VAL A 3 2.04 7.95 19.41
N LEU A 4 1.04 7.35 18.75
CA LEU A 4 1.21 6.10 18.03
C LEU A 4 2.13 6.45 16.86
N GLU A 5 3.44 6.37 17.11
CA GLU A 5 4.45 6.44 16.06
C GLU A 5 4.12 5.28 15.12
N LEU A 6 3.83 5.62 13.86
CA LEU A 6 3.55 4.63 12.83
C LEU A 6 4.85 3.87 12.59
N ASP A 7 5.02 2.72 13.25
CA ASP A 7 6.12 1.81 12.96
C ASP A 7 5.81 1.03 11.67
N LEU A 8 5.76 1.79 10.58
CA LEU A 8 5.52 1.30 9.23
C LEU A 8 6.62 0.30 8.84
N GLU A 9 7.84 0.52 9.32
CA GLU A 9 9.00 -0.35 9.07
C GLU A 9 8.78 -1.74 9.64
N SER A 10 8.50 -1.86 10.95
CA SER A 10 8.30 -3.16 11.59
C SER A 10 7.13 -3.93 10.99
N VAL A 11 6.03 -3.24 10.65
CA VAL A 11 4.88 -3.90 10.01
C VAL A 11 5.25 -4.42 8.63
N LEU A 12 5.94 -3.63 7.80
CA LEU A 12 6.35 -4.05 6.47
C LEU A 12 7.36 -5.19 6.54
N ILE A 13 8.33 -5.15 7.47
CA ILE A 13 9.32 -6.22 7.67
C ILE A 13 8.64 -7.52 8.09
N ALA A 14 7.75 -7.46 9.08
CA ALA A 14 7.03 -8.64 9.55
C ALA A 14 6.15 -9.25 8.44
N LYS A 15 5.57 -8.39 7.60
CA LYS A 15 4.65 -8.82 6.54
C LYS A 15 5.37 -9.33 5.29
N PHE A 16 6.55 -8.78 4.98
CA PHE A 16 7.30 -9.07 3.77
C PHE A 16 8.76 -9.43 4.10
N PRO A 17 9.01 -10.56 4.79
CA PRO A 17 10.35 -10.92 5.26
C PRO A 17 11.36 -11.20 4.14
N GLY A 18 10.89 -11.43 2.91
CA GLY A 18 11.74 -11.60 1.74
C GLY A 18 12.15 -10.29 1.06
N ASP A 19 11.49 -9.17 1.38
CA ASP A 19 11.80 -7.87 0.80
C ASP A 19 12.93 -7.19 1.58
N GLU A 20 13.62 -6.24 0.94
CA GLU A 20 14.63 -5.42 1.62
C GLU A 20 14.01 -4.06 1.96
N ILE A 21 13.83 -3.79 3.26
CA ILE A 21 13.20 -2.56 3.76
C ILE A 21 14.24 -1.78 4.55
N LYS A 22 14.37 -0.49 4.24
CA LYS A 22 15.38 0.41 4.83
C LYS A 22 14.78 1.76 5.19
N ALA A 23 14.96 2.17 6.44
CA ALA A 23 14.76 3.56 6.88
C ALA A 23 15.75 4.52 6.21
N VAL A 24 15.25 5.67 5.77
CA VAL A 24 16.09 6.79 5.37
C VAL A 24 16.43 7.60 6.61
N LYS A 25 17.72 7.82 6.86
CA LYS A 25 18.20 8.44 8.10
C LYS A 25 17.63 9.85 8.27
N ASN A 26 17.26 10.18 9.51
CA ASN A 26 16.87 11.53 9.91
C ASN A 26 17.91 12.57 9.45
N GLY A 27 17.44 13.65 8.81
CA GLY A 27 18.30 14.72 8.27
C GLY A 27 18.80 14.47 6.83
N VAL A 28 18.58 13.29 6.27
CA VAL A 28 18.76 13.01 4.84
C VAL A 28 17.45 13.28 4.10
N ARG A 29 17.51 13.97 2.97
CA ARG A 29 16.33 14.19 2.11
C ARG A 29 15.89 12.86 1.51
N GLY A 30 14.64 12.46 1.75
CA GLY A 30 14.03 11.27 1.17
C GLY A 30 12.67 10.97 1.78
N ALA A 31 12.05 9.90 1.28
CA ALA A 31 10.88 9.28 1.91
C ALA A 31 11.31 8.55 3.20
N ASP A 32 10.37 8.24 4.09
CA ASP A 32 10.70 7.61 5.38
C ASP A 32 11.31 6.20 5.20
N LEU A 33 10.77 5.40 4.27
CA LEU A 33 11.25 4.05 3.97
C LEU A 33 11.40 3.80 2.47
N ILE A 34 12.37 2.94 2.14
CA ILE A 34 12.54 2.35 0.82
C ILE A 34 12.38 0.83 0.96
N GLN A 35 11.46 0.25 0.19
CA GLN A 35 11.25 -1.19 0.09
C GLN A 35 11.66 -1.66 -1.32
N VAL A 36 12.64 -2.56 -1.39
CA VAL A 36 12.92 -3.35 -2.60
C VAL A 36 12.12 -4.63 -2.52
N VAL A 37 11.11 -4.73 -3.38
CA VAL A 37 10.24 -5.91 -3.47
C VAL A 37 11.01 -7.06 -4.09
N ARG A 38 10.94 -8.25 -3.50
CA ARG A 38 11.57 -9.46 -4.05
C ARG A 38 10.53 -10.56 -4.27
N ASN A 39 10.68 -11.36 -5.31
CA ASN A 39 9.82 -12.53 -5.52
C ASN A 39 10.22 -13.70 -4.60
N ASN A 40 9.56 -14.85 -4.74
CA ASN A 40 9.86 -16.04 -3.94
C ASN A 40 11.28 -16.61 -4.17
N ALA A 41 11.92 -16.27 -5.29
CA ALA A 41 13.31 -16.60 -5.57
C ALA A 41 14.29 -15.52 -5.09
N LEU A 42 13.82 -14.57 -4.28
CA LEU A 42 14.56 -13.41 -3.77
C LEU A 42 15.13 -12.49 -4.87
N GLN A 43 14.55 -12.52 -6.08
CA GLN A 43 14.95 -11.64 -7.17
C GLN A 43 14.24 -10.28 -7.02
N PRO A 44 14.95 -9.16 -7.17
CA PRO A 44 14.34 -7.83 -7.13
C PRO A 44 13.30 -7.64 -8.24
N CYS A 45 12.10 -7.19 -7.86
CA CYS A 45 10.98 -6.97 -8.77
C CYS A 45 10.57 -5.50 -8.90
N GLY A 46 11.12 -4.62 -8.06
CA GLY A 46 10.83 -3.19 -8.10
C GLY A 46 11.07 -2.55 -6.75
N THR A 47 10.79 -1.26 -6.67
CA THR A 47 11.00 -0.46 -5.45
C THR A 47 9.78 0.39 -5.16
N ILE A 48 9.40 0.44 -3.88
CA ILE A 48 8.34 1.28 -3.33
C ILE A 48 8.98 2.26 -2.34
N VAL A 49 8.70 3.54 -2.48
CA VAL A 49 8.99 4.54 -1.43
C VAL A 49 7.76 4.75 -0.57
N TRP A 50 7.96 4.85 0.75
CA TRP A 50 6.89 5.04 1.72
C TRP A 50 7.12 6.31 2.54
N GLU A 51 6.06 7.08 2.72
CA GLU A 51 6.02 8.24 3.62
C GLU A 51 4.84 8.09 4.57
N ALA A 52 5.07 8.35 5.86
CA ALA A 52 4.04 8.42 6.88
C ALA A 52 3.77 9.89 7.28
N LYS A 53 2.50 10.25 7.38
CA LYS A 53 2.07 11.59 7.83
C LYS A 53 1.04 11.49 8.94
N ASN A 54 1.48 11.79 10.16
CA ASN A 54 0.60 12.05 11.28
C ASN A 54 0.33 13.56 11.40
N ALA A 55 -0.73 14.04 10.73
CA ALA A 55 -1.07 15.46 10.72
C ALA A 55 -2.60 15.64 10.76
N LYS A 56 -3.05 16.72 11.41
CA LYS A 56 -4.49 17.04 11.54
C LYS A 56 -5.16 17.47 10.25
N ASN A 57 -4.38 18.06 9.34
CA ASN A 57 -4.86 18.60 8.07
C ASN A 57 -4.06 17.99 6.93
N TRP A 58 -4.75 17.61 5.86
CA TRP A 58 -4.13 17.18 4.61
C TRP A 58 -3.35 18.32 3.94
N SER A 59 -2.22 17.99 3.29
CA SER A 59 -1.50 18.92 2.40
C SER A 59 -1.13 18.25 1.09
N SER A 60 -1.54 18.86 -0.03
CA SER A 60 -1.15 18.43 -1.37
C SER A 60 0.35 18.53 -1.62
N ALA A 61 1.07 19.36 -0.86
CA ALA A 61 2.53 19.47 -0.95
C ALA A 61 3.26 18.16 -0.59
N TRP A 62 2.64 17.28 0.20
CA TRP A 62 3.21 15.97 0.52
C TRP A 62 3.34 15.09 -0.73
N ILE A 63 2.39 15.18 -1.66
CA ILE A 63 2.43 14.45 -2.93
C ILE A 63 3.61 14.92 -3.77
N ALA A 64 3.80 16.24 -3.89
CA ALA A 64 4.91 16.81 -4.64
C ALA A 64 6.27 16.39 -4.07
N LYS A 65 6.46 16.49 -2.75
CA LYS A 65 7.68 16.02 -2.06
C LYS A 65 7.91 14.53 -2.34
N LEU A 66 6.91 13.69 -2.13
CA LEU A 66 7.08 12.25 -2.26
C LEU A 66 7.39 11.83 -3.71
N LYS A 67 6.89 12.55 -4.71
CA LYS A 67 7.28 12.33 -6.11
C LYS A 67 8.74 12.70 -6.39
N ASP A 68 9.27 13.72 -5.74
CA ASP A 68 10.70 14.03 -5.81
C ASP A 68 11.52 12.89 -5.19
N ASP A 69 11.10 12.40 -4.02
CA ASP A 69 11.78 11.32 -3.32
C ASP A 69 11.70 10.00 -4.11
N GLN A 70 10.55 9.71 -4.74
CA GLN A 70 10.36 8.59 -5.65
C GLN A 70 11.36 8.64 -6.82
N ARG A 71 11.51 9.82 -7.44
CA ARG A 71 12.46 10.01 -8.55
C ARG A 71 13.90 9.85 -8.10
N ALA A 72 14.26 10.43 -6.94
CA ALA A 72 15.59 10.31 -6.37
C ALA A 72 15.96 8.85 -6.04
N ALA A 73 15.00 8.09 -5.51
CA ALA A 73 15.16 6.67 -5.20
C ALA A 73 15.02 5.74 -6.42
N ARG A 74 14.66 6.28 -7.61
CA ARG A 74 14.29 5.51 -8.81
C ARG A 74 13.22 4.45 -8.54
N ALA A 75 12.28 4.78 -7.66
CA ALA A 75 11.24 3.86 -7.24
C ALA A 75 10.08 3.80 -8.26
N GLY A 76 9.59 2.59 -8.52
CA GLY A 76 8.48 2.37 -9.43
C GLY A 76 7.14 2.84 -8.85
N LEU A 77 6.98 2.79 -7.54
CA LEU A 77 5.77 3.19 -6.83
C LEU A 77 6.10 4.09 -5.63
N ALA A 78 5.14 4.94 -5.27
CA ALA A 78 5.19 5.80 -4.11
C ALA A 78 3.89 5.67 -3.30
N VAL A 79 4.03 5.54 -1.98
CA VAL A 79 2.89 5.37 -1.06
C VAL A 79 3.00 6.37 0.09
N LEU A 80 1.94 7.14 0.30
CA LEU A 80 1.76 8.03 1.43
C LEU A 80 0.68 7.46 2.37
N VAL A 81 1.09 7.08 3.57
CA VAL A 81 0.19 6.65 4.64
C VAL A 81 -0.09 7.84 5.55
N SER A 82 -1.36 8.20 5.77
CA SER A 82 -1.68 9.36 6.62
C SER A 82 -2.87 9.14 7.53
N THR A 83 -2.85 9.79 8.70
CA THR A 83 -3.99 9.85 9.63
C THR A 83 -5.12 10.74 9.10
N THR A 84 -4.84 11.62 8.15
CA THR A 84 -5.84 12.49 7.50
C THR A 84 -5.77 12.33 5.99
N LEU A 85 -6.91 12.09 5.36
CA LEU A 85 -7.04 11.90 3.91
C LEU A 85 -7.67 13.12 3.24
N PRO A 86 -7.42 13.36 1.94
CA PRO A 86 -8.19 14.33 1.17
C PRO A 86 -9.64 13.86 1.04
N ALA A 87 -10.58 14.80 0.94
CA ALA A 87 -12.02 14.51 0.96
C ALA A 87 -12.50 13.48 -0.08
N ALA A 88 -11.77 13.35 -1.20
CA ALA A 88 -12.09 12.42 -2.29
C ALA A 88 -11.64 10.98 -2.03
N ILE A 89 -10.85 10.70 -0.99
CA ILE A 89 -10.28 9.38 -0.73
C ILE A 89 -10.85 8.83 0.58
N ARG A 90 -11.35 7.60 0.53
CA ARG A 90 -11.78 6.80 1.69
C ARG A 90 -11.01 5.49 1.66
N GLY A 91 -10.35 5.11 2.76
CA GLY A 91 -9.47 3.94 2.76
C GLY A 91 -8.16 4.25 2.06
N PHE A 92 -8.13 4.09 0.74
CA PHE A 92 -7.00 4.47 -0.09
C PHE A 92 -7.40 4.84 -1.52
N GLY A 93 -6.48 5.47 -2.26
CA GLY A 93 -6.66 5.83 -3.66
C GLY A 93 -5.35 6.26 -4.30
N CYS A 94 -5.37 6.53 -5.60
CA CYS A 94 -4.22 7.08 -6.32
C CYS A 94 -4.48 8.55 -6.64
N LEU A 95 -3.58 9.44 -6.19
CA LEU A 95 -3.63 10.88 -6.42
C LEU A 95 -2.32 11.32 -7.09
N ASP A 96 -2.42 11.86 -8.30
CA ASP A 96 -1.28 12.35 -9.11
C ASP A 96 -0.11 11.35 -9.25
N GLY A 97 -0.42 10.06 -9.28
CA GLY A 97 0.54 8.96 -9.40
C GLY A 97 1.13 8.48 -8.07
N VAL A 98 0.66 9.00 -6.94
CA VAL A 98 1.02 8.55 -5.60
C VAL A 98 -0.15 7.81 -4.99
N TRP A 99 0.10 6.62 -4.43
CA TRP A 99 -0.89 5.91 -3.65
C TRP A 99 -1.03 6.55 -2.28
N VAL A 100 -2.24 6.90 -1.88
CA VAL A 100 -2.55 7.52 -0.60
C VAL A 100 -3.45 6.58 0.18
N SER A 101 -3.12 6.28 1.44
CA SER A 101 -3.89 5.36 2.28
C SER A 101 -4.01 5.84 3.71
N ASP A 102 -5.11 5.48 4.38
CA ASP A 102 -5.20 5.51 5.83
C ASP A 102 -4.43 4.34 6.47
N LEU A 103 -4.32 4.38 7.80
CA LEU A 103 -3.60 3.41 8.63
C LEU A 103 -4.24 2.01 8.60
N ALA A 104 -5.56 1.93 8.40
CA ALA A 104 -6.27 0.66 8.41
C ALA A 104 -6.10 -0.10 7.09
N SER A 105 -5.99 0.64 5.98
CA SER A 105 -6.04 0.08 4.63
C SER A 105 -4.64 -0.13 4.03
N TYR A 106 -3.61 0.58 4.50
CA TYR A 106 -2.29 0.50 3.89
C TYR A 106 -1.69 -0.91 3.89
N PRO A 107 -1.92 -1.80 4.89
CA PRO A 107 -1.32 -3.12 4.84
C PRO A 107 -1.90 -3.95 3.69
N ALA A 108 -3.19 -3.80 3.38
CA ALA A 108 -3.82 -4.49 2.26
C ALA A 108 -3.32 -3.92 0.92
N LEU A 109 -3.24 -2.59 0.82
CA LEU A 109 -2.66 -1.91 -0.32
C LEU A 109 -1.21 -2.35 -0.58
N ALA A 110 -0.39 -2.49 0.47
CA ALA A 110 0.99 -2.96 0.36
C ALA A 110 1.10 -4.35 -0.29
N ILE A 111 0.21 -5.28 0.06
CA ILE A 111 0.15 -6.60 -0.58
C ILE A 111 -0.13 -6.45 -2.07
N ALA A 112 -1.16 -5.67 -2.42
CA ALA A 112 -1.60 -5.52 -3.80
C ALA A 112 -0.52 -4.88 -4.69
N LEU A 113 0.15 -3.83 -4.20
CA LEU A 113 1.23 -3.15 -4.92
C LEU A 113 2.48 -4.04 -5.06
N ARG A 114 2.79 -4.82 -4.03
CA ARG A 114 3.89 -5.79 -4.06
C ARG A 114 3.66 -6.86 -5.13
N GLU A 115 2.46 -7.44 -5.15
CA GLU A 115 2.09 -8.47 -6.13
C GLU A 115 2.12 -7.90 -7.55
N GLN A 116 1.65 -6.67 -7.75
CA GLN A 116 1.74 -5.98 -9.04
C GLN A 116 3.18 -5.90 -9.55
N LEU A 117 4.14 -5.49 -8.71
CA LEU A 117 5.54 -5.38 -9.13
C LEU A 117 6.12 -6.75 -9.53
N ILE A 118 5.79 -7.81 -8.78
CA ILE A 118 6.23 -9.18 -9.09
C ILE A 118 5.63 -9.64 -10.42
N GLU A 119 4.34 -9.42 -10.63
CA GLU A 119 3.66 -9.82 -11.87
C GLU A 119 4.17 -9.08 -13.10
N VAL A 120 4.48 -7.78 -12.97
CA VAL A 120 5.10 -7.00 -14.07
C VAL A 120 6.44 -7.60 -14.49
N VAL A 121 7.29 -7.99 -13.53
CA VAL A 121 8.56 -8.63 -13.85
C VAL A 121 8.37 -10.03 -14.44
N ARG A 122 7.45 -10.82 -13.90
CA ARG A 122 7.10 -12.14 -14.46
C ARG A 122 6.64 -12.03 -15.92
N ALA A 123 5.73 -11.11 -16.22
CA ALA A 123 5.26 -10.86 -17.58
C ALA A 123 6.40 -10.44 -18.53
N ARG A 124 7.32 -9.59 -18.04
CA ARG A 124 8.49 -9.17 -18.83
C ARG A 124 9.42 -10.34 -19.16
N VAL A 125 9.72 -11.21 -18.19
CA VAL A 125 10.56 -12.41 -18.40
C VAL A 125 9.92 -13.36 -19.42
N VAL A 126 8.61 -13.62 -19.31
CA VAL A 126 7.86 -14.42 -20.29
C VAL A 126 7.91 -13.79 -21.68
N SER A 127 7.75 -12.47 -21.77
CA SER A 127 7.81 -11.73 -23.04
C SER A 127 9.19 -11.69 -23.69
N THR A 128 10.27 -11.93 -22.94
CA THR A 128 11.64 -12.04 -23.50
C THR A 128 11.98 -13.47 -23.95
N GLY A 129 11.25 -14.48 -23.48
CA GLY A 129 11.44 -15.89 -23.86
C GLY A 129 10.67 -16.32 -25.12
N VAL A 130 9.70 -15.52 -25.56
CA VAL A 130 8.97 -15.64 -26.82
C VAL A 130 9.18 -14.34 -27.58
N ASN A 131 9.21 -14.36 -28.92
CA ASN A 131 9.37 -13.18 -29.78
C ASN A 131 8.15 -12.21 -29.65
N ALA A 132 7.88 -11.68 -28.45
CA ALA A 132 6.64 -11.03 -28.08
C ALA A 132 6.77 -9.51 -28.19
N LYS A 133 5.97 -8.96 -29.09
CA LYS A 133 5.90 -7.54 -29.47
C LYS A 133 5.62 -6.62 -28.29
N MET A 134 6.21 -5.43 -28.36
CA MET A 134 5.98 -4.26 -27.51
C MET A 134 4.51 -3.93 -27.25
N GLU A 135 3.59 -4.30 -28.15
CA GLU A 135 2.13 -4.14 -28.01
C GLU A 135 1.54 -4.83 -26.77
N LEU A 136 2.08 -5.99 -26.36
CA LEU A 136 1.54 -6.75 -25.22
C LEU A 136 1.86 -6.07 -23.87
N LEU A 137 2.99 -5.36 -23.81
CA LEU A 137 3.39 -4.54 -22.65
C LEU A 137 2.55 -3.26 -22.54
N TYR A 138 2.20 -2.65 -23.69
CA TYR A 138 1.36 -1.44 -23.70
C TYR A 138 -0.07 -1.69 -23.19
N GLY A 139 -0.68 -2.83 -23.53
CA GLY A 139 -2.05 -3.16 -23.10
C GLY A 139 -2.20 -3.41 -21.58
N TYR A 140 -1.17 -3.94 -20.92
CA TYR A 140 -1.21 -4.21 -19.49
C TYR A 140 -0.79 -3.00 -18.64
N LEU A 141 0.08 -2.13 -19.18
CA LEU A 141 0.48 -0.87 -18.55
C LEU A 141 -0.61 0.21 -18.65
N SER A 142 -1.56 0.09 -19.58
CA SER A 142 -2.70 0.99 -19.69
C SER A 142 -3.74 0.73 -18.60
N GLY A 143 -3.42 1.09 -17.36
CA GLY A 143 -4.23 1.50 -16.19
C GLY A 143 -5.62 0.90 -15.88
N HIS A 144 -6.43 0.50 -16.85
CA HIS A 144 -7.86 0.20 -16.68
C HIS A 144 -8.12 -1.19 -16.09
N GLU A 145 -7.46 -2.25 -16.58
CA GLU A 145 -7.61 -3.60 -16.00
C GLU A 145 -7.01 -3.68 -14.59
N PHE A 146 -5.89 -3.01 -14.38
CA PHE A 146 -5.24 -2.93 -13.07
C PHE A 146 -6.09 -2.15 -12.07
N ARG A 147 -6.66 -1.00 -12.47
CA ARG A 147 -7.60 -0.23 -11.64
C ARG A 147 -8.80 -1.09 -11.24
N ASN A 148 -9.41 -1.79 -12.19
CA ASN A 148 -10.55 -2.67 -11.91
C ASN A 148 -10.18 -3.80 -10.93
N ARG A 149 -8.97 -4.39 -11.05
CA ARG A 149 -8.48 -5.41 -10.10
C ARG A 149 -8.26 -4.85 -8.70
N ILE A 150 -7.72 -3.63 -8.59
CA ILE A 150 -7.54 -2.97 -7.29
C ILE A 150 -8.89 -2.61 -6.67
N GLU A 151 -9.83 -2.05 -7.45
CA GLU A 151 -11.18 -1.74 -6.99
C GLU A 151 -11.91 -3.01 -6.49
N ALA A 152 -11.77 -4.15 -7.17
CA ALA A 152 -12.33 -5.42 -6.72
C ALA A 152 -11.71 -5.94 -5.40
N ILE A 153 -10.39 -5.77 -5.22
CA ILE A 153 -9.70 -6.14 -3.98
C ILE A 153 -10.11 -5.22 -2.82
N VAL A 154 -10.29 -3.92 -3.09
CA VAL A 154 -10.81 -2.93 -2.12
C VAL A 154 -12.20 -3.31 -1.65
N GLU A 155 -13.10 -3.65 -2.58
CA GLU A 155 -14.47 -4.04 -2.25
C GLU A 155 -14.49 -5.30 -1.37
N ALA A 156 -13.70 -6.32 -1.74
CA ALA A 156 -13.58 -7.55 -0.95
C ALA A 156 -13.05 -7.29 0.47
N PHE A 157 -12.01 -6.45 0.61
CA PHE A 157 -11.43 -6.13 1.92
C PHE A 157 -12.37 -5.28 2.79
N THR A 158 -13.04 -4.30 2.20
CA THR A 158 -14.03 -3.45 2.88
C THR A 158 -15.23 -4.28 3.36
N ALA A 159 -15.70 -5.21 2.53
CA ALA A 159 -16.78 -6.14 2.88
C ALA A 159 -16.40 -7.04 4.07
N MET A 160 -15.18 -7.59 4.07
CA MET A 160 -14.67 -8.40 5.18
C MET A 160 -14.54 -7.60 6.48
N GLN A 161 -13.98 -6.39 6.45
CA GLN A 161 -13.89 -5.52 7.64
C GLN A 161 -15.27 -5.17 8.21
N ALA A 162 -16.23 -4.86 7.34
CA ALA A 162 -17.61 -4.60 7.75
C ALA A 162 -18.27 -5.84 8.37
N GLN A 163 -17.96 -7.04 7.88
CA GLN A 163 -18.43 -8.29 8.47
C GLN A 163 -17.83 -8.52 9.86
N ILE A 164 -16.51 -8.41 10.02
CA ILE A 164 -15.83 -8.56 11.32
C ILE A 164 -16.37 -7.56 12.34
N ALA A 165 -16.60 -6.30 11.94
CA ALA A 165 -17.18 -5.29 12.81
C ALA A 165 -18.62 -5.61 13.24
N ARG A 166 -19.42 -6.22 12.35
CA ARG A 166 -20.78 -6.70 12.68
C ARG A 166 -20.74 -7.87 13.67
N GLU A 167 -19.85 -8.84 13.44
CA GLU A 167 -19.66 -10.00 14.31
C GLU A 167 -19.21 -9.60 15.71
N ARG A 168 -18.27 -8.65 15.83
CA ARG A 168 -17.86 -8.08 17.14
C ARG A 168 -19.02 -7.41 17.88
N ARG A 169 -19.79 -6.55 17.21
CA ARG A 169 -20.95 -5.87 17.83
C ARG A 169 -22.04 -6.85 18.26
N ALA A 170 -22.22 -7.94 17.51
CA ALA A 170 -23.17 -9.00 17.86
C ALA A 170 -22.72 -9.75 19.12
N MET A 171 -21.44 -10.11 19.20
CA MET A 171 -20.86 -10.74 20.40
C MET A 171 -20.96 -9.84 21.63
N GLU A 172 -20.64 -8.56 21.52
CA GLU A 172 -20.75 -7.59 22.61
C GLU A 172 -22.20 -7.44 23.12
N LYS A 173 -23.19 -7.39 22.20
CA LYS A 173 -24.62 -7.39 22.56
C LYS A 173 -25.07 -8.67 23.25
N GLN A 174 -24.50 -9.81 22.88
CA GLN A 174 -24.88 -11.11 23.42
C GLN A 174 -24.28 -11.33 24.81
N SER A 175 -23.04 -10.86 25.04
CA SER A 175 -22.43 -10.84 26.37
C SER A 175 -23.09 -9.83 27.31
N GLY A 176 -23.50 -8.64 26.86
CA GLY A 176 -24.21 -7.66 27.69
C GLY A 176 -25.58 -8.14 28.18
N ARG A 177 -26.32 -8.87 27.34
CA ARG A 177 -27.60 -9.50 27.72
C ARG A 177 -27.45 -10.66 28.71
N ALA A 178 -26.32 -11.35 28.72
CA ALA A 178 -26.05 -12.44 29.65
C ALA A 178 -25.67 -11.92 31.05
N SER A 179 -25.11 -10.70 31.14
CA SER A 179 -24.75 -10.04 32.40
C SER A 179 -25.91 -9.29 33.08
N GLU A 180 -27.01 -9.00 32.37
CA GLU A 180 -28.23 -8.40 32.94
C GLU A 180 -29.26 -9.45 33.40
N ALA A 181 -29.02 -10.73 33.10
CA ALA A 181 -29.91 -11.85 33.41
C ALA A 181 -29.42 -12.75 34.56
N GLY A 182 -28.39 -12.31 35.30
CA GLY A 182 -27.86 -12.97 36.52
C GLY A 182 -27.85 -12.00 37.68
#